data_AF-A0A1I2GV83-F1
#
_entry.id   AF-A0A1I2GV83-F1
#
_cell.length_a   1.000
_cell.length_b   1.000
_cell.length_c   1.000
_cell.angle_alpha   90.00
_cell.angle_beta   90.00
_cell.angle_gamma   90.00
#
_symmetry.space_group_name_H-M   'P 1'
#
loop_
_entity.id
_entity.type
_entity.pdbx_description
1 polymer ?
#
loop_
_entity_poly.entity_id
_entity_poly.type
_entity_poly.pdbx_seq_one_letter_code
_entity_poly.pdbx_strand_id
1 'polypeptide(L)'
;MNDSKYKYFTNGVWPIRAIYDDQGRLRGTETPNRETGEIELNMYWISKVFEDRSGDIEEITKEEFDQMVIDFLSQKKTNSHSPPEIGGMG
;
A
#
# COMPACT_ATOMS: atom_id res chain seq x y z
N MET A 1 -7.66 -23.05 -4.27
CA MET A 1 -6.81 -21.89 -3.98
C MET A 1 -7.51 -21.14 -2.86
N ASN A 2 -7.04 -21.27 -1.62
CA ASN A 2 -7.67 -20.66 -0.45
C ASN A 2 -7.23 -19.20 -0.33
N ASP A 3 -7.93 -18.30 -1.02
CA ASP A 3 -7.77 -16.85 -0.85
C ASP A 3 -8.24 -16.34 0.53
N SER A 4 -8.77 -17.22 1.40
CA SER A 4 -9.21 -16.89 2.76
C SER A 4 -8.10 -16.41 3.72
N LYS A 5 -6.83 -16.36 3.26
CA LYS A 5 -5.68 -15.95 4.08
C LYS A 5 -5.37 -14.46 3.99
N TYR A 6 -5.99 -13.73 3.06
CA TYR A 6 -5.70 -12.31 2.89
C TYR A 6 -6.95 -11.46 3.00
N LYS A 7 -6.79 -10.29 3.62
CA LYS A 7 -7.72 -9.18 3.48
C LYS A 7 -6.98 -7.95 3.03
N TYR A 8 -7.68 -7.05 2.36
CA TYR A 8 -7.09 -5.87 1.74
C TYR A 8 -7.72 -4.63 2.33
N PHE A 9 -6.87 -3.65 2.65
CA PHE A 9 -7.25 -2.42 3.31
C PHE A 9 -6.53 -1.23 2.69
N THR A 10 -7.06 -0.04 2.95
CA THR A 10 -6.41 1.22 2.60
C THR A 10 -6.68 2.29 3.64
N ASN A 11 -5.78 3.25 3.74
CA ASN A 11 -6.03 4.51 4.45
C ASN A 11 -6.24 5.70 3.49
N GLY A 12 -6.63 5.40 2.25
CA GLY A 12 -6.72 6.35 1.13
C GLY A 12 -5.39 6.60 0.41
N VAL A 13 -4.25 6.26 1.00
CA VAL A 13 -2.92 6.48 0.40
C VAL A 13 -2.11 5.18 0.29
N TRP A 14 -2.12 4.37 1.34
CA TRP A 14 -1.34 3.16 1.45
C TRP A 14 -2.21 1.93 1.23
N PRO A 15 -1.97 1.13 0.19
CA PRO A 15 -2.59 -0.16 0.07
C PRO A 15 -1.92 -1.14 1.04
N ILE A 16 -2.74 -1.83 1.83
CA ILE A 16 -2.32 -2.71 2.91
C ILE A 16 -2.93 -4.10 2.70
N ARG A 17 -2.09 -5.14 2.67
CA ARG A 17 -2.54 -6.54 2.65
C ARG A 17 -2.34 -7.15 4.02
N ALA A 18 -3.42 -7.52 4.70
CA ALA A 18 -3.37 -8.23 5.96
C ALA A 18 -3.29 -9.74 5.71
N ILE A 19 -2.38 -10.41 6.41
CA ILE A 19 -2.14 -11.86 6.30
C ILE A 19 -2.73 -12.54 7.54
N TYR A 20 -3.64 -13.47 7.33
CA TYR A 20 -4.25 -14.27 8.37
C TYR A 20 -3.77 -15.73 8.29
N ASP A 21 -3.60 -16.37 9.45
CA ASP A 21 -3.38 -17.81 9.51
C ASP A 21 -4.69 -18.60 9.29
N ASP A 22 -4.58 -19.92 9.21
CA ASP A 22 -5.73 -20.82 9.04
C ASP A 22 -6.71 -20.80 10.24
N GLN A 23 -6.36 -20.13 11.35
CA GLN A 23 -7.23 -19.90 12.51
C GLN A 23 -7.85 -18.49 12.49
N GLY A 24 -7.65 -17.71 11.43
CA GLY A 24 -8.16 -16.34 11.31
C GLY A 24 -7.41 -15.32 12.17
N ARG A 25 -6.21 -15.64 12.66
CA ARG A 25 -5.40 -14.69 13.43
C ARG A 25 -4.49 -13.91 12.51
N LEU A 26 -4.41 -12.60 12.73
CA LEU A 26 -3.52 -11.70 12.00
C LEU A 26 -2.06 -12.07 12.30
N ARG A 27 -1.32 -12.43 11.25
CA ARG A 27 0.09 -12.79 11.30
C ARG A 27 1.00 -11.65 10.90
N GLY A 28 0.48 -10.72 10.09
CA GLY A 28 1.23 -9.57 9.62
C GLY A 28 0.45 -8.75 8.62
N THR A 29 1.08 -7.67 8.19
CA THR A 29 0.61 -6.82 7.10
C THR A 29 1.75 -6.62 6.12
N GLU A 30 1.42 -6.45 4.86
CA GLU A 30 2.34 -6.14 3.78
C GLU A 30 1.90 -4.87 3.07
N THR A 31 2.86 -4.04 2.67
CA THR A 31 2.62 -2.80 1.93
C THR A 31 3.67 -2.62 0.83
N PRO A 32 3.36 -1.95 -0.28
CA PRO A 32 4.36 -1.62 -1.26
C PRO A 32 5.41 -0.66 -0.67
N ASN A 33 6.67 -0.96 -0.91
CA ASN A 33 7.78 -0.08 -0.56
C ASN A 33 8.25 0.65 -1.83
N ARG A 34 8.25 1.99 -1.77
CA ARG A 34 8.68 2.82 -2.90
C ARG A 34 10.17 2.66 -3.20
N GLU A 35 11.00 2.40 -2.20
CA GLU A 35 12.44 2.33 -2.35
C GLU A 35 12.84 1.08 -3.13
N THR A 36 12.34 -0.08 -2.71
CA THR A 36 12.62 -1.39 -3.32
C THR A 36 11.76 -1.65 -4.56
N GLY A 37 10.55 -1.07 -4.63
CA GLY A 37 9.59 -1.33 -5.69
C GLY A 37 8.81 -2.63 -5.49
N GLU A 38 8.90 -3.24 -4.30
CA GLU A 38 8.32 -4.54 -3.98
C GLU A 38 7.29 -4.42 -2.85
N ILE A 39 6.44 -5.42 -2.70
CA ILE A 39 5.56 -5.55 -1.53
C ILE A 39 6.37 -6.22 -0.42
N GLU A 40 6.43 -5.57 0.74
CA GLU A 40 7.23 -6.04 1.87
C GLU A 40 6.41 -6.12 3.15
N LEU A 41 6.82 -7.04 4.05
CA LEU A 41 6.24 -7.16 5.39
C LEU A 41 6.46 -5.86 6.16
N ASN A 42 5.35 -5.29 6.64
CA ASN A 42 5.35 -4.05 7.37
C ASN A 42 4.43 -4.16 8.58
N MET A 43 5.02 -4.37 9.76
CA MET A 43 4.30 -4.62 11.01
C MET A 43 3.62 -3.35 11.58
N TYR A 44 3.97 -2.16 11.07
CA TYR A 44 3.38 -0.88 11.52
C TYR A 44 1.85 -0.86 11.37
N TRP A 45 1.35 -1.48 10.29
CA TRP A 45 -0.07 -1.46 9.96
C TRP A 45 -0.91 -2.47 10.74
N ILE A 46 -0.30 -3.41 11.49
CA ILE A 46 -1.03 -4.43 12.26
C ILE A 46 -1.98 -3.78 13.26
N SER A 47 -1.47 -2.92 14.14
CA SER A 47 -2.30 -2.23 15.14
C SER A 47 -3.29 -1.28 14.49
N LYS A 48 -2.95 -0.68 13.35
CA LYS A 48 -3.84 0.24 12.63
C LYS A 48 -5.03 -0.47 12.01
N VAL A 49 -4.81 -1.59 11.33
CA VAL A 49 -5.89 -2.38 10.73
C VAL A 49 -6.77 -3.04 11.79
N PHE A 50 -6.18 -3.50 12.90
CA PHE A 50 -6.92 -4.23 13.92
C PHE A 50 -7.65 -3.34 14.93
N GLU A 51 -7.09 -2.18 15.25
CA GLU A 51 -7.60 -1.28 16.29
C GLU A 51 -8.09 0.05 15.70
N ASP A 52 -8.51 0.08 14.43
CA ASP A 52 -9.01 1.31 13.82
C ASP A 52 -10.31 1.77 14.48
N ARG A 53 -10.16 2.59 15.52
CA ARG A 53 -11.26 3.27 16.20
C ARG A 53 -11.63 4.58 15.50
N SER A 54 -10.80 4.98 14.56
CA SER A 54 -10.81 6.30 13.93
C SER A 54 -11.65 6.30 12.64
N GLY A 55 -11.86 5.13 12.04
CA GLY A 55 -12.56 4.98 10.75
C GLY A 55 -11.68 5.37 9.56
N ASP A 56 -10.37 5.47 9.77
CA ASP A 56 -9.39 5.89 8.76
C ASP A 56 -8.93 4.72 7.89
N ILE A 57 -9.26 3.47 8.26
CA ILE A 57 -8.93 2.26 7.51
C ILE A 57 -10.19 1.65 6.91
N GLU A 58 -10.20 1.53 5.59
CA GLU A 58 -11.32 0.95 4.84
C GLU A 58 -10.91 -0.42 4.26
N GLU A 59 -11.82 -1.39 4.31
CA GLU A 59 -11.64 -2.69 3.64
C GLU A 59 -11.92 -2.50 2.14
N ILE A 60 -11.01 -3.00 1.29
CA ILE A 60 -11.09 -2.91 -0.17
C ILE A 60 -11.00 -4.29 -0.79
N THR A 61 -11.30 -4.38 -2.09
CA THR A 61 -11.10 -5.62 -2.85
C THR A 61 -9.62 -5.85 -3.18
N LYS A 62 -9.29 -7.08 -3.55
CA LYS A 62 -7.95 -7.42 -4.07
C LYS A 62 -7.61 -6.60 -5.32
N GLU A 63 -8.58 -6.41 -6.21
CA GLU A 63 -8.40 -5.68 -7.47
C GLU A 63 -8.06 -4.21 -7.21
N GLU A 64 -8.75 -3.57 -6.25
CA GLU A 64 -8.44 -2.22 -5.81
C GLU A 64 -7.05 -2.13 -5.18
N PHE A 65 -6.67 -3.10 -4.34
CA PHE A 65 -5.33 -3.17 -3.77
C PHE A 65 -4.25 -3.26 -4.84
N ASP A 66 -4.41 -4.16 -5.81
CA ASP A 66 -3.45 -4.35 -6.90
C ASP A 66 -3.31 -3.05 -7.73
N GLN A 67 -4.42 -2.39 -8.04
CA GLN A 67 -4.41 -1.11 -8.75
C GLN A 67 -3.69 -0.02 -7.94
N MET A 68 -4.01 0.11 -6.65
CA MET A 68 -3.34 1.06 -5.77
C MET A 68 -1.84 0.80 -5.65
N VAL A 69 -1.40 -0.47 -5.61
CA VAL A 69 0.03 -0.82 -5.61
C VAL A 69 0.70 -0.35 -6.90
N ILE A 70 0.08 -0.59 -8.06
CA ILE A 70 0.61 -0.15 -9.35
C ILE A 70 0.75 1.38 -9.37
N ASP A 71 -0.29 2.11 -8.98
CA ASP A 71 -0.28 3.57 -8.91
C ASP A 71 0.78 4.08 -7.92
N PHE A 72 0.84 3.49 -6.73
CA PHE A 72 1.75 3.88 -5.67
C PHE A 72 3.22 3.71 -6.06
N LEU A 73 3.56 2.61 -6.72
CA LEU A 73 4.91 2.33 -7.21
C LEU A 73 5.25 3.14 -8.48
N SER A 74 4.24 3.47 -9.30
CA SER A 74 4.42 4.27 -10.51
C SER A 74 4.71 5.74 -10.21
N GLN A 75 4.25 6.29 -9.08
CA GLN A 75 4.56 7.67 -8.64
C GLN A 75 6.07 7.94 -8.50
N LYS A 76 6.90 6.90 -8.28
CA LYS A 76 8.36 7.07 -8.25
C LYS A 76 8.93 7.48 -9.62
N LYS A 77 8.30 7.06 -10.71
CA LYS A 77 8.75 7.39 -12.08
C LYS A 77 8.44 8.83 -12.48
N THR A 78 7.39 9.44 -11.92
CA THR A 78 6.97 10.81 -12.29
C THR A 78 7.64 11.88 -11.44
N ASN A 79 8.03 11.58 -10.20
CA ASN A 79 8.75 12.54 -9.36
C ASN A 79 10.24 12.73 -9.71
N SER A 80 10.74 11.99 -10.72
CA SER A 80 12.02 12.29 -11.40
C SER A 80 11.88 13.29 -12.56
N HIS A 81 10.72 13.93 -12.73
CA HIS A 81 10.55 15.00 -13.71
C HIS A 81 9.88 16.22 -13.07
N SER A 82 10.70 17.16 -12.62
CA SER A 82 10.34 18.58 -12.69
C SER A 82 11.58 19.38 -13.11
N PRO A 83 11.43 20.32 -14.06
CA PRO A 83 12.53 20.88 -14.86
C PRO A 83 13.17 22.13 -14.22
N PRO A 84 14.38 22.50 -14.65
CA PRO A 84 14.77 23.92 -14.75
C PRO A 84 15.37 24.20 -16.15
N GLU A 85 15.23 25.34 -16.83
CA GLU A 85 14.63 26.64 -16.56
C GLU A 85 14.39 27.31 -17.93
N ILE A 86 13.33 28.11 -18.04
CA ILE A 86 13.22 29.12 -19.08
C ILE A 86 14.16 30.25 -18.64
N GLY A 87 15.29 30.46 -19.31
CA GLY A 87 16.16 31.60 -18.99
C GLY A 87 17.52 31.59 -19.69
N GLY A 88 17.62 32.34 -20.78
CA GLY A 88 18.90 32.61 -21.44
C GLY A 88 18.74 33.32 -22.78
N MET A 89 18.31 34.58 -22.75
CA MET A 89 18.56 35.52 -23.86
C MET A 89 20.07 35.60 -24.11
N GLY A 90 20.46 35.47 -25.38
CA GLY A 90 21.78 35.77 -25.91
C GLY A 90 21.65 36.11 -27.39
#